data_AF-A0A495HX72-F1
#
_entry.id   AF-A0A495HX72-F1
#
_cell.length_a   1.000
_cell.length_b   1.000
_cell.length_c   1.000
_cell.angle_alpha   90.00
_cell.angle_beta   90.00
_cell.angle_gamma   90.00
#
_symmetry.space_group_name_H-M   'P 1'
#
loop_
_entity.id
_entity.type
_entity.pdbx_description
1 polymer ?
#
loop_
_entity_poly.entity_id
_entity_poly.type
_entity_poly.pdbx_seq_one_letter_code
_entity_poly.pdbx_strand_id
1 'polypeptide(L)'
;MLDISQATNMLTSLGVSSSMAAKAAERTAQNHAGADPVTFLKELQTTLEQLSAEAAQGKATGTSTAGATTVAAQTKPYQSTAALYSTKDAVDTGTTEAAVKAPFSNLEEFRAWERGLGDTFAEDYEVPDYVRMTAMSLSGGDQEVVGRYMFFKNHPEFAADYEAIRSGKLSQFPTDGSTLVKSDLTAMPSETASFYKKNPEMLLAAEGFNMDPTLAKMRTDGTVATPEGVNPSEWLMSNKWTADGVVPQDNRLALAQAPYIGLDGKGADTYRLTTYDSATNSIINFDGTAYDPVTGEARA
;
A
#
# COMPACT_ATOMS: atom_id res chain seq x y z
N MET A 1 -1.74 -5.16 -33.21
CA MET A 1 -2.40 -5.73 -32.02
C MET A 1 -2.70 -4.55 -31.11
N LEU A 2 -3.95 -4.36 -30.67
CA LEU A 2 -4.25 -3.29 -29.71
C LEU A 2 -3.59 -3.69 -28.38
N ASP A 3 -2.65 -2.88 -27.92
CA ASP A 3 -1.97 -3.09 -26.65
C ASP A 3 -2.90 -2.66 -25.49
N ILE A 4 -2.78 -3.32 -24.33
CA ILE A 4 -3.54 -3.03 -23.10
C ILE A 4 -3.45 -1.53 -22.77
N SER A 5 -2.28 -0.94 -22.96
CA SER A 5 -2.03 0.49 -22.75
C SER A 5 -2.84 1.38 -23.70
N GLN A 6 -3.00 0.97 -24.97
CA GLN A 6 -3.78 1.71 -25.97
C GLN A 6 -5.28 1.62 -25.70
N ALA A 7 -5.77 0.43 -25.34
CA ALA A 7 -7.16 0.20 -24.98
C ALA A 7 -7.55 0.94 -23.69
N THR A 8 -6.68 0.92 -22.68
CA THR A 8 -6.85 1.66 -21.43
C THR A 8 -6.94 3.17 -21.66
N ASN A 9 -6.01 3.73 -22.45
CA ASN A 9 -6.01 5.16 -22.76
C ASN A 9 -7.25 5.58 -23.57
N MET A 10 -7.68 4.75 -24.52
CA MET A 10 -8.89 5.02 -25.31
C MET A 10 -10.14 5.03 -24.42
N LEU A 11 -10.33 4.03 -23.57
CA LEU A 11 -11.47 3.99 -22.65
C LEU A 11 -11.45 5.16 -21.64
N THR A 12 -10.27 5.50 -21.13
CA THR A 12 -10.09 6.65 -20.24
C THR A 12 -10.45 7.96 -20.95
N SER A 13 -10.07 8.12 -22.22
CA SER A 13 -10.45 9.30 -23.03
C SER A 13 -11.95 9.40 -23.31
N LEU A 14 -12.67 8.28 -23.22
CA LEU A 14 -14.12 8.19 -23.37
C LEU A 14 -14.86 8.36 -22.03
N GLY A 15 -14.15 8.68 -20.94
CA GLY A 15 -14.74 8.96 -19.62
C GLY A 15 -14.91 7.73 -18.71
N VAL A 16 -14.37 6.56 -19.10
CA VAL A 16 -14.27 5.40 -18.20
C VAL A 16 -13.16 5.64 -17.18
N SER A 17 -13.34 5.26 -15.91
CA SER A 17 -12.27 5.40 -14.92
C SER A 17 -11.02 4.62 -15.35
N SER A 18 -9.83 5.14 -15.06
CA SER A 18 -8.56 4.50 -15.44
C SER A 18 -8.45 3.05 -14.92
N SER A 19 -8.99 2.78 -13.72
CA SER A 19 -9.05 1.44 -13.13
C SER A 19 -9.98 0.49 -13.90
N MET A 20 -11.19 0.95 -14.27
CA MET A 20 -12.14 0.16 -15.05
C MET A 20 -11.64 -0.05 -16.49
N ALA A 21 -11.00 0.96 -17.06
CA ALA A 21 -10.37 0.91 -18.37
C ALA A 21 -9.23 -0.11 -18.42
N ALA A 22 -8.34 -0.11 -17.41
CA ALA A 22 -7.26 -1.08 -17.29
C ALA A 22 -7.80 -2.50 -17.09
N LYS A 23 -8.78 -2.68 -16.19
CA LYS A 23 -9.40 -3.98 -15.92
C LYS A 23 -10.13 -4.55 -17.13
N ALA A 24 -10.84 -3.71 -17.90
CA ALA A 24 -11.49 -4.12 -19.14
C ALA A 24 -10.45 -4.51 -20.21
N ALA A 25 -9.39 -3.71 -20.37
CA ALA A 25 -8.31 -3.98 -21.33
C ALA A 25 -7.56 -5.28 -21.00
N GLU A 26 -7.21 -5.51 -19.73
CA GLU A 26 -6.53 -6.72 -19.27
C GLU A 26 -7.42 -7.97 -19.43
N ARG A 27 -8.68 -7.93 -18.98
CA ARG A 27 -9.60 -9.07 -19.09
C ARG A 27 -9.88 -9.43 -20.54
N THR A 28 -10.02 -8.44 -21.42
CA THR A 28 -10.18 -8.66 -22.87
C THR A 28 -8.93 -9.28 -23.48
N ALA A 29 -7.75 -8.77 -23.14
CA ALA A 29 -6.48 -9.30 -23.65
C ALA A 29 -6.20 -10.73 -23.17
N GLN A 30 -6.59 -11.08 -21.94
CA GLN A 30 -6.46 -12.43 -21.38
C GLN A 30 -7.40 -13.44 -22.05
N ASN A 31 -8.67 -13.07 -22.26
CA ASN A 31 -9.68 -13.98 -22.80
C ASN A 31 -9.64 -14.10 -24.33
N HIS A 32 -9.08 -13.09 -25.01
CA HIS A 32 -9.07 -12.99 -26.47
C HIS A 32 -7.67 -12.67 -27.01
N ALA A 33 -6.66 -13.35 -26.46
CA ALA A 33 -5.27 -13.22 -26.91
C ALA A 33 -5.15 -13.55 -28.41
N GLY A 34 -4.68 -12.58 -29.20
CA GLY A 34 -4.48 -12.73 -30.65
C GLY A 34 -5.68 -12.39 -31.53
N ALA A 35 -6.76 -11.85 -30.96
CA ALA A 35 -7.90 -11.34 -31.74
C ALA A 35 -7.47 -10.20 -32.70
N ASP A 36 -8.11 -10.13 -33.87
CA ASP A 36 -7.96 -8.99 -34.76
C ASP A 36 -8.53 -7.71 -34.11
N PRO A 37 -8.09 -6.51 -34.53
CA PRO A 37 -8.47 -5.27 -33.87
C PRO A 37 -9.99 -5.02 -33.78
N VAL A 38 -10.78 -5.46 -34.76
CA VAL A 38 -12.23 -5.22 -34.76
C VAL A 38 -12.92 -6.17 -33.80
N THR A 39 -12.51 -7.44 -33.78
CA THR A 39 -12.98 -8.41 -32.79
C THR A 39 -12.58 -7.99 -31.38
N PHE A 40 -11.33 -7.55 -31.18
CA PHE A 40 -10.88 -7.06 -29.88
C PHE A 40 -11.73 -5.91 -29.35
N LEU A 41 -12.10 -4.94 -30.20
CA LEU A 41 -12.95 -3.82 -29.77
C LEU A 41 -14.37 -4.24 -29.39
N LYS A 42 -14.94 -5.23 -30.09
CA LYS A 42 -16.26 -5.79 -29.73
C LYS A 42 -16.23 -6.54 -28.40
N GLU A 43 -15.18 -7.33 -28.18
CA GLU A 43 -14.99 -8.05 -26.91
C GLU A 43 -14.66 -7.09 -25.78
N LEU A 44 -13.92 -6.00 -26.06
CA LEU A 44 -13.66 -4.93 -25.09
C LEU A 44 -14.95 -4.24 -24.65
N GLN A 45 -15.84 -3.92 -25.59
CA GLN A 45 -17.16 -3.37 -25.28
C GLN A 45 -17.99 -4.36 -24.44
N THR A 46 -18.03 -5.63 -24.84
CA THR A 46 -18.77 -6.68 -24.13
C THR A 46 -18.24 -6.87 -22.71
N THR A 47 -16.92 -6.87 -22.54
CA THR A 47 -16.24 -6.95 -21.24
C THR A 47 -16.56 -5.73 -20.38
N LEU A 48 -16.60 -4.53 -20.97
CA LEU A 48 -16.97 -3.30 -20.27
C LEU A 48 -18.44 -3.33 -19.80
N GLU A 49 -19.36 -3.82 -20.63
CA GLU A 49 -20.77 -3.99 -20.29
C GLU A 49 -20.96 -5.04 -19.18
N GLN A 50 -20.23 -6.16 -19.25
CA GLN A 50 -20.22 -7.18 -18.21
C GLN A 50 -19.68 -6.63 -16.89
N LEU A 51 -18.54 -5.94 -16.91
CA LEU A 51 -17.96 -5.31 -15.72
C LEU A 51 -18.89 -4.26 -15.12
N SER A 52 -19.61 -3.51 -15.96
CA SER A 52 -20.62 -2.53 -15.52
C SER A 52 -21.85 -3.22 -14.90
N ALA A 53 -22.28 -4.35 -15.46
CA ALA A 53 -23.37 -5.15 -14.93
C ALA A 53 -22.99 -5.88 -13.63
N GLU A 54 -21.76 -6.40 -13.52
CA GLU A 54 -21.19 -6.99 -12.30
C GLU A 54 -21.14 -5.94 -11.17
N ALA A 55 -20.70 -4.71 -11.48
CA ALA A 55 -20.72 -3.60 -10.53
C ALA A 55 -22.14 -3.20 -10.10
N ALA A 56 -23.14 -3.33 -10.98
CA ALA A 56 -24.54 -3.07 -10.66
C ALA A 56 -25.22 -4.20 -9.88
N GLN A 57 -24.86 -5.47 -10.13
CA GLN A 57 -25.43 -6.64 -9.46
C GLN A 57 -24.88 -6.89 -8.05
N GLY A 58 -23.69 -6.34 -7.73
CA GLY A 58 -23.14 -6.31 -6.38
C GLY A 58 -24.03 -5.60 -5.33
N LYS A 59 -25.11 -4.92 -5.74
CA LYS A 59 -26.10 -4.30 -4.86
C LYS A 59 -27.31 -5.17 -4.46
N ALA A 60 -27.59 -6.30 -5.13
CA ALA A 60 -28.93 -6.91 -5.05
C ALA A 60 -29.02 -8.34 -4.48
N THR A 61 -27.93 -9.09 -4.34
CA THR A 61 -28.02 -10.47 -3.83
C THR A 61 -26.84 -10.83 -2.96
N GLY A 62 -27.08 -10.86 -1.65
CA GLY A 62 -26.24 -11.55 -0.69
C GLY A 62 -26.28 -13.06 -0.96
N THR A 63 -25.43 -13.54 -1.85
CA THR A 63 -24.99 -14.94 -1.84
C THR A 63 -23.51 -14.96 -2.16
N SER A 64 -22.74 -15.34 -1.15
CA SER A 64 -21.29 -15.45 -1.15
C SER A 64 -20.80 -16.50 -2.14
N THR A 65 -20.08 -16.07 -3.16
CA THR A 65 -19.06 -16.87 -3.85
C THR A 65 -17.87 -15.98 -4.18
N ALA A 66 -16.74 -16.31 -3.55
CA ALA A 66 -15.36 -15.89 -3.77
C ALA A 66 -15.11 -14.65 -4.65
N GLY A 67 -14.70 -13.55 -4.03
CA GLY A 67 -14.14 -12.39 -4.74
C GLY A 67 -14.32 -11.03 -4.05
N ALA A 68 -15.17 -10.92 -3.03
CA ALA A 68 -15.17 -9.77 -2.14
C ALA A 68 -14.11 -10.00 -1.06
N THR A 69 -12.98 -9.29 -1.15
CA THR A 69 -12.09 -9.14 -0.01
C THR A 69 -12.84 -8.33 1.02
N THR A 70 -13.58 -8.99 1.92
CA THR A 70 -13.97 -8.35 3.18
C THR A 70 -12.67 -8.10 3.93
N VAL A 71 -12.09 -6.92 3.76
CA VAL A 71 -10.96 -6.47 4.58
C VAL A 71 -11.50 -6.44 6.00
N ALA A 72 -11.09 -7.41 6.81
CA ALA A 72 -11.54 -7.49 8.19
C ALA A 72 -11.13 -6.18 8.88
N ALA A 73 -12.10 -5.53 9.53
CA ALA A 73 -11.84 -4.30 10.27
C ALA A 73 -10.69 -4.55 11.27
N GLN A 74 -9.72 -3.64 11.32
CA GLN A 74 -8.66 -3.70 12.30
C GLN A 74 -9.24 -3.41 13.69
N THR A 75 -9.44 -4.45 14.51
CA THR A 75 -10.09 -4.33 15.83
C THR A 75 -9.13 -3.95 16.96
N LYS A 76 -7.83 -3.86 16.69
CA LYS A 76 -6.83 -3.50 17.72
C LYS A 76 -6.90 -2.00 18.06
N PRO A 77 -6.80 -1.61 19.34
CA PRO A 77 -6.73 -0.21 19.73
C PRO A 77 -5.53 0.48 19.09
N TYR A 78 -5.68 1.77 18.75
CA TYR A 78 -4.62 2.53 18.10
C TYR A 78 -3.48 2.75 19.07
N GLN A 79 -2.25 2.54 18.62
CA GLN A 79 -1.08 2.99 19.33
C GLN A 79 -0.34 3.96 18.43
N SER A 80 -0.15 5.19 18.92
CA SER A 80 0.58 6.24 18.20
C SER A 80 1.97 5.72 17.82
N THR A 81 2.37 6.01 16.58
CA THR A 81 3.71 5.68 16.08
C THR A 81 4.79 6.37 16.90
N ALA A 82 4.48 7.55 17.46
CA ALA A 82 5.38 8.27 18.37
C ALA A 82 5.56 7.50 19.68
N ALA A 83 4.51 6.85 20.19
CA ALA A 83 4.62 6.01 21.38
C ALA A 83 5.36 4.68 21.13
N LEU A 84 5.36 4.18 19.88
CA LEU A 84 6.08 2.96 19.49
C LEU A 84 7.56 3.21 19.21
N TYR A 85 7.89 4.36 18.62
CA TYR A 85 9.20 4.61 18.03
C TYR A 85 9.86 5.93 18.47
N SER A 86 9.40 6.53 19.57
CA SER A 86 10.04 7.74 20.13
C SER A 86 11.51 7.45 20.42
N THR A 87 12.37 8.28 19.84
CA THR A 87 13.78 8.31 20.17
C THR A 87 13.94 8.83 21.60
N LYS A 88 14.86 8.20 22.35
CA LYS A 88 15.29 8.62 23.70
C LYS A 88 15.52 10.13 23.70
N ASP A 89 14.65 10.85 24.40
CA ASP A 89 14.69 12.27 24.84
C ASP A 89 13.31 12.95 24.76
N ALA A 90 12.29 12.27 24.23
CA ALA A 90 10.91 12.60 24.57
C ALA A 90 10.73 12.36 26.08
N VAL A 91 10.75 13.44 26.87
CA VAL A 91 10.33 13.42 28.26
C VAL A 91 8.99 12.68 28.30
N ASP A 92 8.96 11.58 29.04
CA ASP A 92 7.75 10.84 29.38
C ASP A 92 6.87 11.75 30.24
N THR A 93 6.25 12.74 29.61
CA THR A 93 5.06 13.36 30.14
C THR A 93 4.02 12.28 29.96
N GLY A 94 3.79 11.49 31.01
CA GLY A 94 2.67 10.56 31.16
C GLY A 94 1.28 11.23 31.08
N THR A 95 1.15 12.30 30.29
CA THR A 95 -0.08 12.67 29.62
C THR A 95 -0.49 11.49 28.76
N THR A 96 -1.55 10.81 29.18
CA THR A 96 -2.53 10.25 28.26
C THR A 96 -2.73 11.29 27.16
N GLU A 97 -2.08 11.07 26.00
CA GLU A 97 -2.05 12.01 24.89
C GLU A 97 -3.50 12.38 24.61
N ALA A 98 -3.85 13.64 24.89
CA ALA A 98 -5.12 14.18 24.42
C ALA A 98 -5.14 13.90 22.93
N ALA A 99 -6.12 13.10 22.47
CA ALA A 99 -6.17 12.63 21.09
C ALA A 99 -5.90 13.81 20.17
N VAL A 100 -4.70 13.86 19.59
CA VAL A 100 -4.33 14.90 18.64
C VAL A 100 -5.41 14.82 17.58
N LYS A 101 -6.12 15.92 17.34
CA LYS A 101 -7.19 15.96 16.36
C LYS A 101 -6.61 16.46 15.06
N ALA A 102 -7.00 15.85 13.95
CA ALA A 102 -6.57 16.33 12.64
C ALA A 102 -6.98 17.82 12.49
N PRO A 103 -6.15 18.65 11.83
CA PRO A 103 -6.43 20.08 11.66
C PRO A 103 -7.60 20.37 10.70
N PHE A 104 -8.23 19.33 10.17
CA PHE A 104 -9.34 19.36 9.24
C PHE A 104 -10.38 18.30 9.62
N SER A 105 -11.63 18.51 9.22
CA SER A 105 -12.76 17.61 9.48
C SER A 105 -13.31 16.95 8.20
N ASN A 106 -13.08 17.57 7.05
CA ASN A 106 -13.58 17.14 5.74
C ASN A 106 -12.50 17.36 4.65
N LEU A 107 -12.78 16.86 3.43
CA LEU A 107 -11.85 16.92 2.32
C LEU A 107 -11.54 18.35 1.85
N GLU A 108 -12.50 19.27 1.92
CA GLU A 108 -12.29 20.66 1.50
C GLU A 108 -11.33 21.39 2.46
N GLU A 109 -11.54 21.22 3.77
CA GLU A 109 -10.62 21.71 4.80
C GLU A 109 -9.23 21.09 4.65
N PHE A 110 -9.14 19.79 4.35
CA PHE A 110 -7.87 19.12 4.08
C PHE A 110 -7.13 19.75 2.88
N ARG A 111 -7.83 20.01 1.77
CA ARG A 111 -7.24 20.65 0.58
C ARG A 111 -6.75 22.07 0.88
N ALA A 112 -7.51 22.82 1.69
CA ALA A 112 -7.12 24.17 2.10
C ALA A 112 -5.87 24.13 3.00
N TRP A 113 -5.85 23.22 3.97
CA TRP A 113 -4.71 22.97 4.83
C TRP A 113 -3.47 22.56 4.04
N GLU A 114 -3.56 21.53 3.19
CA GLU A 114 -2.43 21.01 2.41
C GLU A 114 -1.82 22.08 1.48
N ARG A 115 -2.67 22.93 0.87
CA ARG A 115 -2.22 24.06 0.03
C ARG A 115 -1.59 25.20 0.83
N GLY A 116 -1.98 25.36 2.09
CA GLY A 116 -1.48 26.40 3.00
C GLY A 116 -0.13 26.06 3.64
N LEU A 117 0.36 24.83 3.47
CA LEU A 117 1.65 24.40 4.01
C LEU A 117 2.81 25.15 3.36
N GLY A 118 3.83 25.44 4.16
CA GLY A 118 5.07 26.00 3.66
C GLY A 118 5.89 25.04 2.80
N ASP A 119 7.01 25.55 2.32
CA ASP A 119 8.01 24.84 1.51
C ASP A 119 9.43 24.94 2.10
N THR A 120 9.53 25.40 3.36
CA THR A 120 10.80 25.55 4.06
C THR A 120 11.08 24.29 4.86
N PHE A 121 12.25 23.69 4.67
CA PHE A 121 12.72 22.50 5.37
C PHE A 121 13.98 22.83 6.19
N ALA A 122 14.23 22.05 7.24
CA ALA A 122 15.49 22.12 7.99
C ALA A 122 16.69 21.75 7.09
N GLU A 123 17.88 22.24 7.41
CA GLU A 123 19.11 21.96 6.64
C GLU A 123 19.46 20.46 6.62
N ASP A 124 19.23 19.78 7.73
CA ASP A 124 19.43 18.34 7.94
C ASP A 124 18.14 17.54 7.82
N TYR A 125 17.17 18.03 7.04
CA TYR A 125 15.90 17.33 6.83
C TYR A 125 16.10 15.94 6.19
N GLU A 126 15.59 14.93 6.88
CA GLU A 126 15.40 13.58 6.34
C GLU A 126 13.91 13.28 6.20
N VAL A 127 13.54 12.61 5.10
CA VAL A 127 12.14 12.25 4.85
C VAL A 127 11.69 11.20 5.87
N PRO A 128 10.63 11.46 6.66
CA PRO A 128 10.11 10.50 7.64
C PRO A 128 9.52 9.26 6.97
N ASP A 129 9.56 8.14 7.67
CA ASP A 129 9.08 6.86 7.16
C ASP A 129 7.58 6.92 6.81
N TYR A 130 6.75 7.62 7.58
CA TYR A 130 5.33 7.80 7.24
C TYR A 130 5.15 8.57 5.92
N VAL A 131 6.03 9.54 5.63
CA VAL A 131 6.03 10.29 4.36
C VAL A 131 6.49 9.39 3.21
N ARG A 132 7.52 8.55 3.42
CA ARG A 132 7.94 7.55 2.43
C ARG A 132 6.82 6.56 2.14
N MET A 133 6.19 6.03 3.18
CA MET A 133 5.08 5.10 3.08
C MET A 133 3.91 5.74 2.32
N THR A 134 3.50 6.95 2.67
CA THR A 134 2.43 7.65 1.95
C THR A 134 2.80 7.95 0.51
N ALA A 135 4.03 8.36 0.22
CA ALA A 135 4.50 8.55 -1.16
C ALA A 135 4.49 7.25 -1.97
N MET A 136 4.87 6.12 -1.35
CA MET A 136 4.87 4.80 -1.96
C MET A 136 3.46 4.21 -2.13
N SER A 137 2.54 4.54 -1.23
CA SER A 137 1.22 3.89 -1.14
C SER A 137 0.07 4.75 -1.69
N LEU A 138 0.23 6.06 -1.75
CA LEU A 138 -0.82 7.05 -2.00
C LEU A 138 -0.35 8.17 -2.94
N SER A 139 0.41 7.83 -3.99
CA SER A 139 1.02 8.72 -5.01
C SER A 139 0.49 10.17 -5.06
N GLY A 140 1.39 11.16 -5.12
CA GLY A 140 1.00 12.58 -5.05
C GLY A 140 0.09 13.04 -6.20
N GLY A 141 -0.80 14.00 -5.92
CA GLY A 141 -1.71 14.60 -6.91
C GLY A 141 -3.12 14.82 -6.38
N ASP A 142 -3.96 15.44 -7.21
CA ASP A 142 -5.39 15.64 -6.93
C ASP A 142 -6.21 14.33 -7.01
N GLN A 143 -5.68 13.30 -7.68
CA GLN A 143 -6.37 12.02 -7.89
C GLN A 143 -6.36 11.14 -6.62
N GLU A 144 -5.36 11.31 -5.76
CA GLU A 144 -5.14 10.50 -4.56
C GLU A 144 -5.36 11.27 -3.25
N VAL A 145 -5.84 12.51 -3.35
CA VAL A 145 -6.08 13.42 -2.23
C VAL A 145 -7.02 12.84 -1.18
N VAL A 146 -7.99 12.00 -1.57
CA VAL A 146 -8.87 11.32 -0.60
C VAL A 146 -8.10 10.28 0.22
N GLY A 147 -7.18 9.54 -0.40
CA GLY A 147 -6.32 8.60 0.31
C GLY A 147 -5.43 9.31 1.33
N ARG A 148 -4.81 10.44 0.95
CA ARG A 148 -4.02 11.27 1.87
C ARG A 148 -4.86 11.89 2.98
N TYR A 149 -6.04 12.42 2.64
CA TYR A 149 -7.01 12.92 3.62
C TYR A 149 -7.36 11.86 4.66
N MET A 150 -7.70 10.64 4.23
CA MET A 150 -8.02 9.55 5.15
C MET A 150 -6.83 9.16 6.00
N PHE A 151 -5.64 9.10 5.43
CA PHE A 151 -4.42 8.81 6.19
C PHE A 151 -4.21 9.83 7.32
N PHE A 152 -4.17 11.13 7.01
CA PHE A 152 -3.96 12.15 8.05
C PHE A 152 -5.15 12.29 9.01
N LYS A 153 -6.38 11.93 8.58
CA LYS A 153 -7.54 11.81 9.48
C LYS A 153 -7.37 10.66 10.47
N ASN A 154 -6.80 9.54 10.03
CA ASN A 154 -6.53 8.36 10.85
C ASN A 154 -5.29 8.54 11.73
N HIS A 155 -4.39 9.43 11.35
CA HIS A 155 -3.13 9.73 12.04
C HIS A 155 -2.89 11.24 12.22
N PRO A 156 -3.64 11.90 13.11
CA PRO A 156 -3.50 13.32 13.36
C PRO A 156 -2.11 13.79 13.80
N GLU A 157 -1.34 12.93 14.49
CA GLU A 157 0.04 13.22 14.88
C GLU A 157 0.96 13.37 13.67
N PHE A 158 0.72 12.62 12.59
CA PHE A 158 1.45 12.79 11.34
C PHE A 158 1.05 14.06 10.61
N ALA A 159 -0.20 14.52 10.75
CA ALA A 159 -0.62 15.81 10.19
C ALA A 159 0.13 16.97 10.88
N ALA A 160 0.22 16.93 12.21
CA ALA A 160 0.95 17.93 12.98
C ALA A 160 2.44 17.95 12.65
N ASP A 161 3.07 16.78 12.54
CA ASP A 161 4.47 16.67 12.14
C ASP A 161 4.69 17.12 10.68
N TYR A 162 3.79 16.76 9.77
CA TYR A 162 3.85 17.17 8.38
C TYR A 162 3.76 18.70 8.23
N GLU A 163 2.96 19.37 9.05
CA GLU A 163 2.92 20.83 9.10
C GLU A 163 4.21 21.45 9.70
N ALA A 164 4.76 20.81 10.74
CA ALA A 164 6.00 21.22 11.37
C ALA A 164 7.20 21.13 10.41
N ILE A 165 7.34 20.04 9.66
CA ILE A 165 8.46 19.86 8.71
C ILE A 165 8.41 20.88 7.57
N ARG A 166 7.20 21.26 7.12
CA ARG A 166 6.97 22.27 6.09
C ARG A 166 7.25 23.71 6.57
N SER A 167 7.53 23.86 7.86
CA SER A 167 7.87 25.12 8.52
C SER A 167 9.31 25.14 9.04
N GLY A 168 10.18 24.27 8.51
CA GLY A 168 11.61 24.22 8.83
C GLY A 168 11.98 23.46 10.10
N LYS A 169 11.07 22.66 10.66
CA LYS A 169 11.37 21.78 11.81
C LYS A 169 11.79 20.38 11.34
N LEU A 170 12.53 19.67 12.17
CA LEU A 170 12.80 18.25 11.97
C LEU A 170 11.59 17.41 12.40
N SER A 171 11.43 16.26 11.74
CA SER A 171 10.42 15.27 12.10
C SER A 171 10.70 14.66 13.46
N GLN A 172 9.65 14.35 14.20
CA GLN A 172 9.72 13.59 15.45
C GLN A 172 9.62 12.07 15.25
N PHE A 173 9.35 11.64 14.02
CA PHE A 173 9.18 10.24 13.64
C PHE A 173 10.43 9.66 12.96
N PRO A 174 10.61 8.32 12.97
CA PRO A 174 11.74 7.64 12.33
C PRO A 174 11.94 8.02 10.86
N THR A 175 13.20 8.13 10.46
CA THR A 175 13.66 8.51 9.11
C THR A 175 14.59 7.46 8.49
N ASP A 176 14.76 6.31 9.14
CA ASP A 176 15.76 5.29 8.78
C ASP A 176 15.16 4.07 8.05
N GLY A 177 13.85 4.05 7.81
CA GLY A 177 13.14 2.93 7.19
C GLY A 177 12.83 1.79 8.16
N SER A 178 13.19 1.91 9.44
CA SER A 178 13.00 0.85 10.44
C SER A 178 11.53 0.49 10.63
N THR A 179 10.61 1.39 10.32
CA THR A 179 9.16 1.16 10.44
C THR A 179 8.51 0.66 9.14
N LEU A 180 9.28 0.62 8.03
CA LEU A 180 8.80 0.25 6.69
C LEU A 180 9.02 -1.24 6.35
N VAL A 181 9.34 -2.05 7.34
CA VAL A 181 9.57 -3.50 7.18
C VAL A 181 8.24 -4.25 7.22
N LYS A 182 8.04 -5.15 6.26
CA LYS A 182 6.86 -6.04 6.20
C LYS A 182 7.15 -7.47 6.65
N SER A 183 8.41 -7.89 6.60
CA SER A 183 8.81 -9.27 6.91
C SER A 183 8.99 -9.49 8.41
N ASP A 184 8.48 -10.62 8.90
CA ASP A 184 8.64 -11.01 10.30
C ASP A 184 10.00 -11.67 10.53
N LEU A 185 10.93 -10.90 11.11
CA LEU A 185 12.26 -11.40 11.46
C LEU A 185 12.23 -12.52 12.51
N THR A 186 11.16 -12.68 13.29
CA THR A 186 11.04 -13.75 14.28
C THR A 186 10.71 -15.10 13.64
N ALA A 187 10.13 -15.09 12.43
CA ALA A 187 9.84 -16.27 11.63
C ALA A 187 11.02 -16.70 10.74
N MET A 188 12.09 -15.89 10.65
CA MET A 188 13.28 -16.18 9.87
C MET A 188 14.29 -17.03 10.65
N PRO A 189 15.22 -17.73 9.97
CA PRO A 189 16.40 -18.29 10.61
C PRO A 189 17.17 -17.21 11.39
N SER A 190 17.71 -17.57 12.56
CA SER A 190 18.34 -16.63 13.49
C SER A 190 19.51 -15.84 12.88
N GLU A 191 20.31 -16.48 12.03
CA GLU A 191 21.41 -15.85 11.29
C GLU A 191 20.89 -14.85 10.26
N THR A 192 19.81 -15.18 9.54
CA THR A 192 19.15 -14.29 8.58
C THR A 192 18.56 -13.07 9.28
N ALA A 193 17.82 -13.28 10.36
CA ALA A 193 17.26 -12.19 11.16
C ALA A 193 18.37 -11.28 11.72
N SER A 194 19.45 -11.86 12.22
CA SER A 194 20.58 -11.09 12.78
C SER A 194 21.33 -10.29 11.71
N PHE A 195 21.44 -10.83 10.49
CA PHE A 195 22.00 -10.11 9.35
C PHE A 195 21.15 -8.89 9.00
N TYR A 196 19.83 -9.05 8.85
CA TYR A 196 18.94 -7.94 8.47
C TYR A 196 18.79 -6.88 9.55
N LYS A 197 18.88 -7.24 10.83
CA LYS A 197 18.95 -6.23 11.92
C LYS A 197 20.17 -5.31 11.81
N LYS A 198 21.26 -5.77 11.21
CA LYS A 198 22.48 -4.99 11.00
C LYS A 198 22.52 -4.30 9.64
N ASN A 199 21.70 -4.75 8.69
CA ASN A 199 21.66 -4.30 7.30
C ASN A 199 20.19 -4.11 6.86
N PRO A 200 19.44 -3.20 7.50
CA PRO A 200 18.02 -3.00 7.22
C PRO A 200 17.76 -2.60 5.76
N GLU A 201 18.69 -1.90 5.11
CA GLU A 201 18.62 -1.53 3.70
C GLU A 201 18.60 -2.75 2.77
N MET A 202 19.28 -3.84 3.14
CA MET A 202 19.26 -5.09 2.37
C MET A 202 17.92 -5.83 2.53
N LEU A 203 17.26 -5.67 3.68
CA LEU A 203 15.91 -6.20 3.88
C LEU A 203 14.91 -5.42 3.03
N LEU A 204 14.95 -4.09 3.11
CA LEU A 204 14.10 -3.21 2.32
C LEU A 204 14.31 -3.41 0.81
N ALA A 205 15.54 -3.69 0.36
CA ALA A 205 15.82 -4.05 -1.03
C ALA A 205 15.15 -5.36 -1.42
N ALA A 206 15.25 -6.42 -0.60
CA ALA A 206 14.58 -7.69 -0.88
C ALA A 206 13.06 -7.52 -0.96
N GLU A 207 12.45 -6.82 -0.01
CA GLU A 207 11.01 -6.52 -0.01
C GLU A 207 10.60 -5.64 -1.20
N GLY A 208 11.38 -4.61 -1.53
CA GLY A 208 11.13 -3.72 -2.65
C GLY A 208 11.19 -4.40 -4.02
N PHE A 209 12.06 -5.42 -4.17
CA PHE A 209 12.10 -6.28 -5.35
C PHE A 209 11.10 -7.44 -5.31
N ASN A 210 10.21 -7.47 -4.31
CA ASN A 210 9.21 -8.53 -4.11
C ASN A 210 9.83 -9.93 -3.93
N MET A 211 11.02 -10.02 -3.33
CA MET A 211 11.72 -11.28 -3.08
C MET A 211 11.45 -11.76 -1.66
N ASP A 212 11.47 -13.07 -1.45
CA ASP A 212 11.58 -13.63 -0.10
C ASP A 212 12.95 -13.26 0.50
N PRO A 213 13.02 -12.53 1.64
CA PRO A 213 14.30 -12.09 2.19
C PRO A 213 15.21 -13.25 2.60
N THR A 214 14.65 -14.35 3.09
CA THR A 214 15.45 -15.50 3.50
C THR A 214 16.12 -16.16 2.30
N LEU A 215 15.38 -16.38 1.20
CA LEU A 215 15.95 -16.89 -0.05
C LEU A 215 16.93 -15.92 -0.69
N ALA A 216 16.64 -14.61 -0.67
CA ALA A 216 17.54 -13.59 -1.21
C ALA A 216 18.89 -13.60 -0.48
N LYS A 217 18.88 -13.71 0.86
CA LYS A 217 20.11 -13.88 1.64
C LYS A 217 20.81 -15.20 1.33
N MET A 218 20.09 -16.33 1.37
CA MET A 218 20.69 -17.64 1.08
C MET A 218 21.35 -17.68 -0.29
N ARG A 219 20.76 -17.03 -1.29
CA ARG A 219 21.34 -16.94 -2.63
C ARG A 219 22.60 -16.09 -2.65
N THR A 220 22.60 -14.97 -1.92
CA THR A 220 23.78 -14.10 -1.77
C THR A 220 24.94 -14.85 -1.09
N ASP A 221 24.61 -15.71 -0.12
CA ASP A 221 25.57 -16.56 0.58
C ASP A 221 25.99 -17.80 -0.25
N GLY A 222 25.34 -18.06 -1.39
CA GLY A 222 25.58 -19.25 -2.22
C GLY A 222 25.07 -20.56 -1.60
N THR A 223 24.19 -20.51 -0.60
CA THR A 223 23.64 -21.69 0.09
C THR A 223 22.37 -22.25 -0.55
N VAL A 224 21.79 -21.52 -1.51
CA VAL A 224 20.71 -22.00 -2.37
C VAL A 224 21.01 -21.69 -3.83
N ALA A 225 20.73 -22.65 -4.71
CA ALA A 225 20.85 -22.49 -6.15
C ALA A 225 19.47 -22.37 -6.79
N THR A 226 19.35 -21.45 -7.75
CA THR A 226 18.20 -21.40 -8.64
C THR A 226 18.19 -22.66 -9.53
N PRO A 227 17.02 -23.29 -9.78
CA PRO A 227 16.92 -24.38 -10.73
C PRO A 227 17.47 -24.02 -12.11
N GLU A 228 18.07 -25.00 -12.79
CA GLU A 228 18.64 -24.81 -14.12
C GLU A 228 17.56 -24.31 -15.12
N GLY A 229 17.94 -23.32 -15.94
CA GLY A 229 17.03 -22.73 -16.93
C GLY A 229 15.99 -21.74 -16.38
N VAL A 230 15.96 -21.49 -15.07
CA VAL A 230 15.03 -20.53 -14.45
C VAL A 230 15.72 -19.18 -14.24
N ASN A 231 15.02 -18.07 -14.54
CA ASN A 231 15.53 -16.74 -14.22
C ASN A 231 15.62 -16.59 -12.69
N PRO A 232 16.80 -16.28 -12.13
CA PRO A 232 16.98 -16.25 -10.69
C PRO A 232 16.17 -15.17 -9.95
N SER A 233 15.88 -14.03 -10.60
CA SER A 233 15.06 -12.97 -9.99
C SER A 233 13.59 -13.39 -9.96
N GLU A 234 13.07 -13.94 -11.06
CA GLU A 234 11.71 -14.50 -11.12
C GLU A 234 11.51 -15.61 -10.10
N TRP A 235 12.51 -16.48 -9.93
CA TRP A 235 12.46 -17.55 -8.94
C TRP A 235 12.33 -17.01 -7.51
N LEU A 236 13.08 -15.96 -7.16
CA LEU A 236 12.97 -15.31 -5.83
C LEU A 236 11.64 -14.56 -5.63
N MET A 237 11.01 -14.08 -6.70
CA MET A 237 9.70 -13.40 -6.63
C MET A 237 8.52 -14.38 -6.58
N SER A 238 8.73 -15.63 -6.99
CA SER A 238 7.69 -16.67 -7.10
C SER A 238 7.84 -17.83 -6.11
N ASN A 239 8.79 -17.75 -5.17
CA ASN A 239 9.04 -18.78 -4.17
C ASN A 239 9.36 -18.15 -2.81
N LYS A 240 9.04 -18.86 -1.74
CA LYS A 240 9.41 -18.50 -0.37
C LYS A 240 10.20 -19.60 0.32
N TRP A 241 10.99 -19.19 1.31
CA TRP A 241 11.61 -20.15 2.22
C TRP A 241 10.61 -20.61 3.28
N THR A 242 10.68 -21.88 3.66
CA THR A 242 10.03 -22.44 4.86
C THR A 242 10.99 -23.42 5.53
N ALA A 243 10.69 -23.80 6.78
CA ALA A 243 11.48 -24.80 7.49
C ALA A 243 11.52 -26.16 6.76
N ASP A 244 10.48 -26.50 5.99
CA ASP A 244 10.37 -27.74 5.23
C ASP A 244 10.96 -27.64 3.81
N GLY A 245 11.50 -26.47 3.44
CA GLY A 245 12.11 -26.21 2.15
C GLY A 245 11.46 -25.05 1.38
N VAL A 246 11.86 -24.91 0.12
CA VAL A 246 11.38 -23.82 -0.75
C VAL A 246 10.05 -24.22 -1.38
N VAL A 247 9.04 -23.36 -1.26
CA VAL A 247 7.71 -23.58 -1.83
C VAL A 247 7.29 -22.41 -2.73
N PRO A 248 6.47 -22.65 -3.77
CA PRO A 248 5.94 -21.57 -4.60
C PRO A 248 5.07 -20.59 -3.80
N GLN A 249 5.22 -19.29 -4.07
CA GLN A 249 4.39 -18.22 -3.54
C GLN A 249 4.50 -16.98 -4.44
N ASP A 250 3.38 -16.33 -4.77
CA ASP A 250 3.40 -15.00 -5.36
C ASP A 250 3.80 -13.97 -4.29
N ASN A 251 5.10 -13.66 -4.22
CA ASN A 251 5.62 -12.73 -3.22
C ASN A 251 5.21 -11.29 -3.49
N ARG A 252 4.95 -10.94 -4.76
CA ARG A 252 4.43 -9.61 -5.12
C ARG A 252 3.06 -9.40 -4.47
N LEU A 253 2.16 -10.37 -4.61
CA LEU A 253 0.85 -10.29 -3.97
C LEU A 253 0.96 -10.35 -2.44
N ALA A 254 1.78 -11.26 -1.91
CA ALA A 254 1.95 -11.43 -0.47
C ALA A 254 2.49 -10.16 0.20
N LEU A 255 3.56 -9.55 -0.34
CA LEU A 255 4.16 -8.33 0.19
C LEU A 255 3.27 -7.10 -0.05
N ALA A 256 2.54 -7.03 -1.16
CA ALA A 256 1.59 -5.94 -1.38
C ALA A 256 0.49 -5.92 -0.30
N GLN A 257 0.07 -7.09 0.18
CA GLN A 257 -0.97 -7.24 1.20
C GLN A 257 -0.44 -7.27 2.63
N ALA A 258 0.86 -7.47 2.83
CA ALA A 258 1.46 -7.55 4.15
C ALA A 258 1.44 -6.19 4.86
N PRO A 259 1.05 -6.15 6.14
CA PRO A 259 1.15 -4.93 6.93
C PRO A 259 2.61 -4.57 7.17
N TYR A 260 2.88 -3.28 7.33
CA TYR A 260 4.12 -2.83 7.94
C TYR A 260 4.13 -3.25 9.41
N ILE A 261 5.18 -3.94 9.84
CA ILE A 261 5.36 -4.43 11.22
C ILE A 261 6.64 -3.91 11.87
N GLY A 262 7.49 -3.22 11.11
CA GLY A 262 8.75 -2.66 11.59
C GLY A 262 9.83 -3.72 11.85
N LEU A 263 11.08 -3.26 11.94
CA LEU A 263 12.27 -4.11 12.12
C LEU A 263 12.24 -4.86 13.47
N ASP A 264 11.53 -4.32 14.45
CA ASP A 264 11.33 -4.91 15.76
C ASP A 264 10.10 -5.84 15.85
N GLY A 265 9.30 -5.91 14.78
CA GLY A 265 8.08 -6.72 14.69
C GLY A 265 6.91 -6.21 15.53
N LYS A 266 7.01 -5.01 16.11
CA LYS A 266 5.99 -4.45 17.03
C LYS A 266 5.09 -3.41 16.39
N GLY A 267 5.41 -2.97 15.19
CA GLY A 267 4.72 -1.91 14.45
C GLY A 267 3.52 -2.38 13.65
N ALA A 268 2.95 -3.56 13.93
CA ALA A 268 1.74 -3.98 13.24
C ALA A 268 0.64 -2.91 13.42
N ASP A 269 -0.02 -2.55 12.32
CA ASP A 269 -1.07 -1.54 12.27
C ASP A 269 -0.61 -0.07 12.53
N THR A 270 0.70 0.21 12.48
CA THR A 270 1.27 1.56 12.69
C THR A 270 0.66 2.62 11.77
N TYR A 271 0.41 2.27 10.50
CA TYR A 271 0.00 3.22 9.46
C TYR A 271 -1.46 3.13 9.02
N ARG A 272 -2.31 2.34 9.71
CA ARG A 272 -3.76 2.17 9.47
C ARG A 272 -4.28 2.65 8.11
N LEU A 273 -3.82 1.96 7.07
CA LEU A 273 -4.05 2.38 5.70
C LEU A 273 -5.47 2.06 5.27
N THR A 274 -5.98 2.91 4.39
CA THR A 274 -7.18 2.59 3.64
C THR A 274 -6.84 1.63 2.51
N THR A 275 -7.83 0.87 2.06
CA THR A 275 -7.70 -0.04 0.91
C THR A 275 -8.68 0.36 -0.18
N TYR A 276 -8.31 0.20 -1.44
CA TYR A 276 -9.24 0.44 -2.55
C TYR A 276 -9.98 -0.84 -2.92
N ASP A 277 -11.30 -0.83 -2.79
CA ASP A 277 -12.17 -1.88 -3.28
C ASP A 277 -12.67 -1.55 -4.70
N SER A 278 -12.13 -2.27 -5.67
CA SER A 278 -12.50 -2.13 -7.08
C SER A 278 -13.91 -2.62 -7.41
N ALA A 279 -14.50 -3.51 -6.59
CA ALA A 279 -15.84 -4.04 -6.85
C ALA A 279 -16.92 -2.99 -6.56
N THR A 280 -16.74 -2.22 -5.49
CA THR A 280 -17.67 -1.15 -5.09
C THR A 280 -17.21 0.25 -5.48
N ASN A 281 -16.01 0.37 -6.06
CA ASN A 281 -15.34 1.64 -6.34
C ASN A 281 -15.29 2.54 -5.08
N SER A 282 -14.75 1.99 -4.00
CA SER A 282 -14.72 2.61 -2.68
C SER A 282 -13.34 2.57 -2.06
N ILE A 283 -13.04 3.58 -1.25
CA ILE A 283 -11.94 3.52 -0.29
C ILE A 283 -12.50 2.94 1.00
N ILE A 284 -12.03 1.76 1.39
CA ILE A 284 -12.41 1.09 2.61
C ILE A 284 -11.43 1.53 3.70
N ASN A 285 -11.95 2.19 4.73
CA ASN A 285 -11.17 2.60 5.89
C ASN A 285 -10.79 1.41 6.76
N PHE A 286 -9.83 1.58 7.67
CA PHE A 286 -9.38 0.51 8.56
C PHE A 286 -10.51 -0.04 9.46
N ASP A 287 -11.54 0.75 9.73
CA ASP A 287 -12.75 0.37 10.48
C ASP A 287 -13.81 -0.33 9.62
N GLY A 288 -13.54 -0.54 8.32
CA GLY A 288 -14.45 -1.17 7.37
C GLY A 288 -15.46 -0.20 6.72
N THR A 289 -15.48 1.07 7.11
CA THR A 289 -16.37 2.07 6.51
C THR A 289 -15.93 2.36 5.07
N ALA A 290 -16.87 2.27 4.13
CA ALA A 290 -16.62 2.60 2.74
C ALA A 290 -16.78 4.11 2.50
N TYR A 291 -15.88 4.68 1.71
CA TYR A 291 -15.87 6.09 1.33
C TYR A 291 -15.83 6.24 -0.19
N ASP A 292 -16.41 7.32 -0.69
CA ASP A 292 -16.30 7.69 -2.08
C ASP A 292 -14.87 8.17 -2.41
N PRO A 293 -14.21 7.62 -3.43
CA PRO A 293 -12.82 7.95 -3.76
C PRO A 293 -12.64 9.36 -4.35
N VAL A 294 -13.73 10.05 -4.72
CA VAL A 294 -13.71 11.40 -5.29
C VAL A 294 -14.10 12.43 -4.24
N THR A 295 -15.17 12.20 -3.50
CA THR A 295 -15.70 13.17 -2.52
C THR A 295 -15.14 12.98 -1.12
N GLY A 296 -14.66 11.78 -0.78
CA GLY A 296 -14.25 11.43 0.58
C GLY A 296 -15.41 11.29 1.56
N GLU A 297 -16.66 11.29 1.10
CA GLU A 297 -17.86 11.09 1.92
C GLU A 297 -18.09 9.61 2.20
N ALA A 298 -18.63 9.30 3.38
CA ALA A 298 -18.98 7.94 3.75
C ALA A 298 -20.13 7.45 2.85
N ARG A 299 -20.00 6.22 2.34
CA ARG A 299 -21.07 5.53 1.60
C ARG A 299 -22.02 4.88 2.60
N ALA A 300 -23.32 5.00 2.31
CA ALA A 300 -24.39 4.36 3.07
C ALA A 300 -24.52 2.87 2.73
#